data_AF-A0AAV7GAH4-F1
#
_entry.id   AF-A0AAV7GAH4-F1
#
_cell.length_a   1.000
_cell.length_b   1.000
_cell.length_c   1.000
_cell.angle_alpha   90.00
_cell.angle_beta   90.00
_cell.angle_gamma   90.00
#
_symmetry.space_group_name_H-M   'P 1'
#
loop_
_entity.id
_entity.type
_entity.pdbx_description
1 polymer ?
#
loop_
_entity_poly.entity_id
_entity_poly.type
_entity_poly.pdbx_seq_one_letter_code
_entity_poly.pdbx_strand_id
1 'polypeptide(L)'
;MGAHMVDMDNSEGLHEKVVKASKGIREYCAWGLKKESSICILGGIWHILTKPFAWARRAFVWSGEAYLSYSLGALSVFGFIACCFVWFNNTAYPSEFYGPTGPEASQAQAFTFLVRDQRLGANVGSAQGPTGLEREVEEIRKKEGEDTENEEEEDVKKIYLDQEGKLAARADDDKVKGSEDFGYACDGMSSPGEVSVGDR
;
A
#
# COMPACT_ATOMS: atom_id res chain seq x y z
N MET A 1 47.97 2.72 -4.92
CA MET A 1 47.33 2.51 -6.24
C MET A 1 46.31 1.39 -6.08
N GLY A 2 45.02 1.71 -5.89
CA GLY A 2 44.04 0.67 -5.53
C GLY A 2 42.59 1.16 -5.45
N ALA A 3 42.24 2.21 -6.19
CA ALA A 3 40.88 2.71 -6.29
C ALA A 3 40.50 2.82 -7.78
N HIS A 4 40.33 1.67 -8.44
CA HIS A 4 39.91 1.64 -9.84
C HIS A 4 39.34 0.27 -10.26
N MET A 5 38.46 -0.35 -9.45
CA MET A 5 37.83 -1.61 -9.87
C MET A 5 36.57 -2.01 -9.10
N VAL A 6 35.76 -1.04 -8.65
CA VAL A 6 34.46 -1.34 -8.01
C VAL A 6 33.41 -0.36 -8.54
N ASP A 7 33.15 -0.33 -9.85
CA ASP A 7 32.05 0.50 -10.38
C ASP A 7 31.44 0.05 -11.74
N MET A 8 31.96 -0.98 -12.43
CA MET A 8 31.43 -1.35 -13.76
C MET A 8 30.42 -2.52 -13.78
N ASP A 9 30.49 -3.48 -12.86
CA ASP A 9 29.54 -4.61 -12.87
C ASP A 9 28.12 -4.23 -12.41
N ASN A 10 27.97 -3.17 -11.60
CA ASN A 10 26.66 -2.71 -11.13
C ASN A 10 25.89 -1.89 -12.19
N SER A 11 26.59 -1.25 -13.15
CA SER A 11 25.94 -0.47 -14.20
C SER A 11 25.30 -1.33 -15.29
N GLU A 12 25.91 -2.47 -15.65
CA GLU A 12 25.37 -3.40 -16.66
C GLU A 12 24.06 -4.03 -16.17
N GLY A 13 24.01 -4.48 -14.91
CA GLY A 13 22.81 -5.04 -14.29
C GLY A 13 21.69 -4.01 -14.05
N LEU A 14 22.04 -2.75 -13.78
CA LEU A 14 21.06 -1.67 -13.66
C LEU A 14 20.44 -1.35 -15.03
N HIS A 15 21.25 -1.32 -16.09
CA HIS A 15 20.79 -1.06 -17.45
C HIS A 15 19.83 -2.17 -17.94
N GLU A 16 20.14 -3.44 -17.66
CA GLU A 16 19.25 -4.55 -18.00
C GLU A 16 17.92 -4.50 -17.21
N LYS A 17 17.97 -4.14 -15.92
CA LYS A 17 16.78 -3.91 -15.08
C LYS A 17 15.92 -2.77 -15.62
N VAL A 18 16.53 -1.64 -16.02
CA VAL A 18 15.82 -0.49 -16.61
C VAL A 18 15.19 -0.85 -17.95
N VAL A 19 15.91 -1.56 -18.82
CA VAL A 19 15.39 -2.04 -20.11
C VAL A 19 14.23 -3.02 -19.91
N LYS A 20 14.32 -3.91 -18.92
CA LYS A 20 13.26 -4.88 -18.61
C LYS A 20 12.03 -4.21 -18.00
N ALA A 21 12.22 -3.22 -17.12
CA ALA A 21 11.15 -2.39 -16.58
C ALA A 21 10.45 -1.56 -17.68
N SER A 22 11.22 -0.95 -18.58
CA SER A 22 10.70 -0.19 -19.72
C SER A 22 9.89 -1.07 -20.69
N LYS A 23 10.36 -2.29 -20.99
CA LYS A 23 9.61 -3.28 -21.78
C LYS A 23 8.32 -3.67 -21.08
N GLY A 24 8.36 -3.94 -19.78
CA GLY A 24 7.17 -4.24 -18.98
C GLY A 24 6.13 -3.13 -19.09
N ILE A 25 6.52 -1.87 -18.88
CA ILE A 25 5.62 -0.70 -18.97
C ILE A 25 4.99 -0.59 -20.37
N ARG A 26 5.78 -0.77 -21.45
CA ARG A 26 5.24 -0.74 -22.83
C ARG A 26 4.25 -1.86 -23.09
N GLU A 27 4.49 -3.06 -22.57
CA GLU A 27 3.56 -4.17 -22.69
C GLU A 27 2.28 -3.91 -21.90
N TYR A 28 2.35 -3.37 -20.68
CA TYR A 28 1.19 -2.98 -19.89
C TYR A 28 0.33 -1.93 -20.59
N CYS A 29 0.92 -0.87 -21.16
CA CYS A 29 0.18 0.12 -21.95
C CYS A 29 -0.47 -0.50 -23.20
N ALA A 30 0.24 -1.38 -23.91
CA ALA A 30 -0.30 -2.06 -25.08
C ALA A 30 -1.45 -3.03 -24.70
N TRP A 31 -1.35 -3.68 -23.54
CA TRP A 31 -2.41 -4.51 -23.00
C TRP A 31 -3.61 -3.70 -22.53
N GLY A 32 -3.39 -2.53 -21.93
CA GLY A 32 -4.44 -1.55 -21.67
C GLY A 32 -5.20 -1.24 -22.95
N LEU A 33 -4.51 -0.63 -23.93
CA LEU A 33 -5.13 -0.17 -25.19
C LEU A 33 -5.94 -1.25 -25.91
N LYS A 34 -5.47 -2.51 -25.88
CA LYS A 34 -6.18 -3.66 -26.44
C LYS A 34 -7.46 -4.01 -25.65
N LYS A 35 -7.41 -3.94 -24.32
CA LYS A 35 -8.58 -4.19 -23.45
C LYS A 35 -9.63 -3.09 -23.65
N GLU A 36 -9.24 -1.82 -23.68
CA GLU A 36 -10.20 -0.72 -23.89
C GLU A 36 -10.86 -0.81 -25.28
N SER A 37 -10.09 -1.18 -26.30
CA SER A 37 -10.66 -1.40 -27.63
C SER A 37 -11.70 -2.53 -27.64
N SER A 38 -11.42 -3.62 -26.94
CA SER A 38 -12.32 -4.78 -26.87
C SER A 38 -13.65 -4.44 -26.18
N ILE A 39 -13.62 -3.64 -25.11
CA ILE A 39 -14.85 -3.25 -24.39
C ILE A 39 -15.69 -2.26 -25.20
N CYS A 40 -15.08 -1.36 -25.97
CA CYS A 40 -15.80 -0.46 -26.86
C CYS A 40 -16.56 -1.21 -27.96
N ILE A 41 -15.96 -2.25 -28.55
CA ILE A 41 -16.60 -3.06 -29.60
C ILE A 41 -17.76 -3.88 -29.02
N LEU A 42 -17.54 -4.59 -27.91
CA LEU A 42 -18.59 -5.38 -27.27
C LEU A 42 -19.72 -4.50 -26.72
N GLY A 43 -19.37 -3.36 -26.11
CA GLY A 43 -20.32 -2.36 -25.63
C GLY A 43 -21.14 -1.72 -26.76
N GLY A 44 -20.50 -1.44 -27.90
CA GLY A 44 -21.18 -0.94 -29.10
C GLY A 44 -22.19 -1.95 -29.66
N ILE A 45 -21.79 -3.22 -29.81
CA ILE A 45 -22.70 -4.30 -30.26
C ILE A 45 -23.88 -4.44 -29.31
N TRP A 46 -23.62 -4.41 -28.00
CA TRP A 46 -24.67 -4.48 -26.97
C TRP A 46 -25.67 -3.33 -27.09
N HIS A 47 -25.21 -2.09 -27.25
CA HIS A 47 -26.08 -0.91 -27.38
C HIS A 47 -26.93 -0.90 -28.65
N ILE A 48 -26.49 -1.58 -29.73
CA ILE A 48 -27.29 -1.73 -30.96
C ILE A 48 -28.41 -2.74 -30.76
N LEU A 49 -28.12 -3.87 -30.09
CA LEU A 49 -29.06 -4.99 -29.99
C LEU A 49 -30.09 -4.82 -28.87
N THR A 50 -29.83 -3.98 -27.87
CA THR A 50 -30.67 -3.87 -26.68
C THR A 50 -31.54 -2.61 -26.66
N LYS A 51 -32.72 -2.70 -26.04
CA LYS A 51 -33.59 -1.54 -25.78
C LYS A 51 -33.40 -1.05 -24.34
N PRO A 52 -33.61 0.24 -24.03
CA PRO A 52 -33.41 0.77 -22.69
C PRO A 52 -34.37 0.14 -21.69
N PHE A 53 -33.80 -0.40 -20.60
CA PHE A 53 -34.55 -1.02 -19.52
C PHE A 53 -35.50 -0.03 -18.82
N ALA A 54 -36.56 -0.53 -18.20
CA ALA A 54 -37.62 0.29 -17.63
C ALA A 54 -37.15 1.24 -16.51
N TRP A 55 -36.13 0.85 -15.74
CA TRP A 55 -35.53 1.69 -14.71
C TRP A 55 -34.76 2.87 -15.33
N ALA A 56 -33.94 2.61 -16.36
CA ALA A 56 -33.15 3.64 -17.04
C ALA A 56 -34.06 4.69 -17.68
N ARG A 57 -35.19 4.26 -18.27
CA ARG A 57 -36.21 5.15 -18.84
C ARG A 57 -36.82 6.13 -17.83
N ARG A 58 -36.85 5.78 -16.55
CA ARG A 58 -37.43 6.63 -15.48
C ARG A 58 -36.39 7.52 -14.80
N ALA A 59 -35.11 7.17 -14.88
CA ALA A 59 -34.04 7.90 -14.18
C ALA A 59 -33.42 9.04 -15.01
N PHE A 60 -33.36 8.89 -16.34
CA PHE A 60 -32.73 9.86 -17.23
C PHE A 60 -33.74 10.74 -17.97
N VAL A 61 -33.29 11.95 -18.33
CA VAL A 61 -34.05 12.89 -19.15
C VAL A 61 -33.72 12.62 -20.62
N TRP A 62 -34.72 12.23 -21.41
CA TRP A 62 -34.57 11.85 -22.83
C TRP A 62 -34.77 13.06 -23.76
N SER A 63 -33.93 14.08 -23.62
CA SER A 63 -33.98 15.30 -24.43
C SER A 63 -32.61 15.57 -25.08
N GLY A 64 -32.61 16.23 -26.24
CA GLY A 64 -31.40 16.66 -26.95
C GLY A 64 -30.45 17.50 -26.06
N GLU A 65 -31.01 18.40 -25.26
CA GLU A 65 -30.25 19.25 -24.33
C GLU A 65 -29.61 18.43 -23.19
N ALA A 66 -30.30 17.38 -22.71
CA ALA A 66 -29.77 16.50 -21.68
C ALA A 66 -28.59 15.64 -22.20
N TYR A 67 -28.66 15.16 -23.45
CA TYR A 67 -27.52 14.44 -24.05
C TYR A 67 -26.29 15.36 -24.20
N LEU A 68 -26.53 16.63 -24.54
CA LEU A 68 -25.45 17.62 -24.62
C LEU A 68 -24.83 17.87 -23.24
N SER A 69 -25.64 18.01 -22.18
CA SER A 69 -25.14 18.23 -20.82
C SER A 69 -24.36 17.03 -20.27
N TYR A 70 -24.80 15.80 -20.56
CA TYR A 70 -24.04 14.58 -20.19
C TYR A 70 -22.68 14.53 -20.88
N SER A 71 -22.62 14.94 -22.15
CA SER A 71 -21.37 15.01 -22.92
C SER A 71 -20.42 16.09 -22.39
N LEU A 72 -20.95 17.26 -22.04
CA LEU A 72 -20.18 18.34 -21.40
C LEU A 72 -19.64 17.93 -20.02
N GLY A 73 -20.41 17.19 -19.23
CA GLY A 73 -19.95 16.63 -17.97
C GLY A 73 -18.77 15.68 -18.15
N ALA A 74 -18.84 14.76 -19.12
CA ALA A 74 -17.74 13.86 -19.43
C ALA A 74 -16.49 14.61 -19.93
N LEU A 75 -16.65 15.60 -20.80
CA LEU A 75 -15.54 16.43 -21.31
C LEU A 75 -14.86 17.24 -20.20
N SER A 76 -15.61 17.75 -19.23
CA SER A 76 -15.04 18.46 -18.07
C SER A 76 -14.07 17.57 -17.28
N VAL A 77 -14.48 16.33 -17.02
CA VAL A 77 -13.64 15.34 -16.32
C VAL A 77 -12.42 14.97 -17.16
N PHE A 78 -12.57 14.77 -18.48
CA PHE A 78 -11.42 14.53 -19.36
C PHE A 78 -10.42 15.70 -19.36
N GLY A 79 -10.90 16.95 -19.36
CA GLY A 79 -10.05 18.13 -19.25
C GLY A 79 -9.30 18.20 -17.93
N PHE A 80 -9.96 17.87 -16.82
CA PHE A 80 -9.33 17.84 -15.50
C PHE A 80 -8.25 16.76 -15.40
N ILE A 81 -8.53 15.54 -15.89
CA ILE A 81 -7.56 14.45 -15.92
C ILE A 81 -6.36 14.82 -16.81
N ALA A 82 -6.60 15.42 -17.98
CA ALA A 82 -5.54 15.86 -18.87
C ALA A 82 -4.63 16.92 -18.22
N CYS A 83 -5.20 17.85 -17.45
CA CYS A 83 -4.44 18.84 -16.68
C CYS A 83 -3.48 18.18 -15.68
N CYS A 84 -3.97 17.20 -14.90
CA CYS A 84 -3.10 16.44 -14.00
C CYS A 84 -2.04 15.64 -14.76
N PHE A 85 -2.39 15.09 -15.92
CA PHE A 85 -1.49 14.25 -16.71
C PHE A 85 -0.30 15.06 -17.25
N VAL A 86 -0.54 16.23 -17.84
CA VAL A 86 0.54 17.09 -18.36
C VAL A 86 1.42 17.66 -17.25
N TRP A 87 0.86 17.91 -16.07
CA TRP A 87 1.58 18.56 -14.97
C TRP A 87 2.58 17.63 -14.26
N PHE A 88 2.28 16.33 -14.19
CA PHE A 88 3.05 15.37 -13.39
C PHE A 88 3.69 14.23 -14.20
N ASN A 89 3.22 13.93 -15.41
CA ASN A 89 3.65 12.72 -16.11
C ASN A 89 4.82 12.96 -17.07
N ASN A 90 6.00 12.42 -16.73
CA ASN A 90 7.20 12.54 -17.57
C ASN A 90 7.45 11.34 -18.50
N THR A 91 6.60 10.31 -18.45
CA THR A 91 6.72 9.12 -19.32
C THR A 91 6.05 9.36 -20.67
N ALA A 92 4.87 9.96 -20.67
CA ALA A 92 4.17 10.37 -21.88
C ALA A 92 4.64 11.75 -22.38
N TYR A 93 5.09 12.62 -21.45
CA TYR A 93 5.64 13.95 -21.77
C TYR A 93 7.12 14.03 -21.35
N PRO A 94 8.05 13.59 -22.22
CA PRO A 94 9.47 13.66 -21.92
C PRO A 94 9.93 15.12 -21.73
N SER A 95 10.75 15.37 -20.71
CA SER A 95 11.20 16.71 -20.33
C SER A 95 12.14 17.35 -21.36
N GLU A 96 12.72 16.57 -22.27
CA GLU A 96 13.50 17.04 -23.42
C GLU A 96 12.65 17.85 -24.42
N PHE A 97 11.35 17.56 -24.51
CA PHE A 97 10.42 18.26 -25.41
C PHE A 97 9.53 19.27 -24.67
N TYR A 98 9.16 18.99 -23.42
CA TYR A 98 8.16 19.77 -22.68
C TYR A 98 8.73 20.56 -21.49
N GLY A 99 10.04 20.48 -21.25
CA GLY A 99 10.70 21.07 -20.10
C GLY A 99 10.54 20.24 -18.82
N PRO A 100 11.38 20.50 -17.80
CA PRO A 100 11.31 19.77 -16.53
C PRO A 100 10.04 20.14 -15.77
N THR A 101 9.42 19.16 -15.11
CA THR A 101 8.30 19.45 -14.22
C THR A 101 8.78 20.19 -12.97
N GLY A 102 7.88 20.86 -12.26
CA GLY A 102 8.21 21.60 -11.03
C GLY A 102 9.02 20.78 -10.00
N PRO A 103 8.62 19.52 -9.70
CA PRO A 103 9.39 18.63 -8.81
C PRO A 103 10.77 18.25 -9.37
N GLU A 104 10.91 18.05 -10.67
CA GLU A 104 12.21 17.72 -11.28
C GLU A 104 13.15 18.93 -11.28
N ALA A 105 12.64 20.12 -11.56
CA ALA A 105 13.41 21.35 -11.53
C ALA A 105 13.92 21.67 -10.12
N SER A 106 13.08 21.50 -9.09
CA SER A 106 13.47 21.77 -7.70
C SER A 106 14.50 20.75 -7.19
N GLN A 107 14.36 19.48 -7.56
CA GLN A 107 15.35 18.45 -7.23
C GLN A 107 16.67 18.69 -7.97
N ALA A 108 16.64 19.01 -9.27
CA ALA A 108 17.83 19.33 -10.04
C ALA A 108 18.54 20.56 -9.46
N GLN A 109 17.79 21.59 -9.07
CA GLN A 109 18.34 22.77 -8.42
C GLN A 109 19.01 22.42 -7.09
N ALA A 110 18.34 21.68 -6.20
CA ALA A 110 18.94 21.24 -4.94
C ALA A 110 20.21 20.40 -5.17
N PHE A 111 20.19 19.51 -6.15
CA PHE A 111 21.34 18.69 -6.51
C PHE A 111 22.51 19.53 -7.03
N THR A 112 22.28 20.56 -7.85
CA THR A 112 23.36 21.44 -8.29
C THR A 112 24.04 22.16 -7.14
N PHE A 113 23.29 22.57 -6.11
CA PHE A 113 23.86 23.16 -4.90
C PHE A 113 24.67 22.14 -4.09
N LEU A 114 24.14 20.93 -3.90
CA LEU A 114 24.85 19.85 -3.19
C LEU A 114 26.16 19.46 -3.88
N VAL A 115 26.13 19.25 -5.19
CA VAL A 115 27.33 18.90 -5.97
C VAL A 115 28.35 20.03 -5.93
N ARG A 116 27.89 21.28 -6.04
CA ARG A 116 28.78 22.44 -5.92
C ARG A 116 29.46 22.49 -4.55
N ASP A 117 28.73 22.27 -3.46
CA ASP A 117 29.28 22.30 -2.10
C ASP A 117 30.26 21.15 -1.85
N GLN A 118 29.99 19.95 -2.40
CA GLN A 118 30.95 18.83 -2.40
C GLN A 118 32.23 19.18 -3.17
N ARG A 119 32.11 19.85 -4.32
CA ARG A 119 33.27 20.29 -5.13
C ARG A 119 34.10 21.36 -4.42
N LEU A 120 33.47 22.16 -3.56
CA LEU A 120 34.13 23.14 -2.71
C LEU A 120 34.71 22.53 -1.42
N GLY A 121 34.61 21.21 -1.24
CA GLY A 121 35.17 20.48 -0.09
C GLY A 121 34.34 20.58 1.19
N ALA A 122 33.08 21.04 1.10
CA ALA A 122 32.17 21.04 2.24
C ALA A 122 31.59 19.63 2.46
N ASN A 123 31.69 19.12 3.69
CA ASN A 123 31.10 17.85 4.05
C ASN A 123 29.58 18.01 4.27
N VAL A 124 28.81 17.67 3.23
CA VAL A 124 27.34 17.83 3.20
C VAL A 124 26.63 17.01 4.26
N GLY A 125 27.22 15.90 4.72
CA GLY A 125 26.65 15.05 5.78
C GLY A 125 26.74 15.66 7.19
N SER A 126 27.50 16.74 7.36
CA SER A 126 27.63 17.48 8.63
C SER A 126 27.28 18.97 8.47
N ALA A 127 26.81 19.37 7.29
CA ALA A 127 26.50 20.75 6.96
C ALA A 127 25.12 21.12 7.55
N GLN A 128 25.09 21.41 8.84
CA GLN A 128 23.87 21.76 9.54
C GLN A 128 23.28 23.07 9.00
N GLY A 129 22.01 23.02 8.59
CA GLY A 129 21.28 24.20 8.13
C GLY A 129 21.11 25.26 9.23
N PRO A 130 20.98 26.55 8.88
CA PRO A 130 20.89 27.66 9.83
C PRO A 130 19.67 27.62 10.74
N THR A 131 18.66 26.82 10.40
CA THR A 131 17.42 26.64 11.19
C THR A 131 17.50 25.51 12.20
N GLY A 132 18.55 24.68 12.23
CA GLY A 132 18.71 23.62 13.24
C GLY A 132 17.69 22.48 13.18
N LEU A 133 16.79 22.49 12.19
CA LEU A 133 15.62 21.61 12.06
C LEU A 133 15.97 20.11 11.99
N GLU A 134 17.17 19.78 11.50
CA GLU A 134 17.67 18.40 11.49
C GLU A 134 17.89 17.85 12.91
N ARG A 135 18.32 18.68 13.88
CA ARG A 135 18.44 18.24 15.28
C ARG A 135 17.09 18.00 15.93
N GLU A 136 16.11 18.85 15.64
CA GLU A 136 14.75 18.71 16.19
C GLU A 136 14.07 17.45 15.64
N VAL A 137 14.17 17.19 14.33
CA VAL A 137 13.59 15.99 13.71
C VAL A 137 14.31 14.72 14.18
N GLU A 138 15.63 14.76 14.35
CA GLU A 138 16.38 13.61 14.87
C GLU A 138 16.12 13.35 16.36
N GLU A 139 15.84 14.40 17.14
CA GLU A 139 15.42 14.28 18.53
C GLU A 139 13.99 13.71 18.65
N ILE A 140 13.07 14.14 17.79
CA ILE A 140 11.72 13.57 17.70
C ILE A 140 11.80 12.09 17.32
N ARG A 141 12.59 11.75 16.30
CA ARG A 141 12.78 10.36 15.86
C ARG A 141 13.40 9.46 16.94
N LYS A 142 14.28 10.01 17.79
CA LYS A 142 14.82 9.27 18.95
C LYS A 142 13.77 9.04 20.03
N LYS A 143 12.95 10.05 20.32
CA LYS A 143 11.84 9.91 21.27
C LYS A 143 10.83 8.85 20.82
N GLU A 144 10.43 8.86 19.54
CA GLU A 144 9.52 7.85 19.01
C GLU A 144 10.08 6.40 19.11
N GLY A 145 11.40 6.23 18.98
CA GLY A 145 12.05 4.93 19.16
C GLY A 145 12.16 4.50 20.63
N GLU A 146 12.41 5.43 21.54
CA GLU A 146 12.50 5.15 22.98
C GLU A 146 11.13 4.93 23.62
N ASP A 147 10.10 5.66 23.16
CA ASP A 147 8.71 5.49 23.61
C ASP A 147 8.17 4.10 23.22
N THR A 148 8.52 3.60 22.04
CA THR A 148 8.10 2.26 21.57
C THR A 148 8.79 1.13 22.33
N GLU A 149 10.08 1.26 22.66
CA GLU A 149 10.79 0.27 23.49
C GLU A 149 10.26 0.23 24.93
N ASN A 150 9.93 1.40 25.52
CA ASN A 150 9.37 1.48 26.87
C ASN A 150 7.94 0.92 26.94
N GLU A 151 7.12 1.13 25.91
CA GLU A 151 5.75 0.62 25.84
C GLU A 151 5.74 -0.93 25.68
N GLU A 152 6.64 -1.49 24.87
CA GLU A 152 6.84 -2.95 24.79
C GLU A 152 7.34 -3.53 26.12
N GLU A 153 8.24 -2.85 26.84
CA GLU A 153 8.73 -3.34 28.15
C GLU A 153 7.63 -3.31 29.23
N GLU A 154 6.76 -2.29 29.24
CA GLU A 154 5.61 -2.24 30.15
C GLU A 154 4.57 -3.33 29.85
N ASP A 155 4.26 -3.57 28.57
CA ASP A 155 3.30 -4.61 28.18
C ASP A 155 3.84 -6.01 28.50
N VAL A 156 5.14 -6.25 28.30
CA VAL A 156 5.79 -7.49 28.70
C VAL A 156 5.73 -7.68 30.22
N LYS A 157 6.03 -6.64 31.02
CA LYS A 157 5.90 -6.69 32.49
C LYS A 157 4.47 -6.98 32.95
N LYS A 158 3.45 -6.41 32.29
CA LYS A 158 2.04 -6.73 32.56
C LYS A 158 1.70 -8.19 32.30
N ILE A 159 2.22 -8.77 31.21
CA ILE A 159 2.00 -10.18 30.90
C ILE A 159 2.63 -11.09 31.96
N TYR A 160 3.85 -10.77 32.43
CA TYR A 160 4.50 -11.53 33.50
C TYR A 160 3.74 -11.41 34.83
N LEU A 161 3.30 -10.21 35.22
CA LEU A 161 2.51 -10.02 36.43
C LEU A 161 1.13 -10.70 36.36
N ASP A 162 0.50 -10.75 35.18
CA ASP A 162 -0.74 -11.51 34.96
C ASP A 162 -0.52 -13.03 35.10
N GLN A 163 0.64 -13.55 34.67
CA GLN A 163 1.01 -14.95 34.92
C GLN A 163 1.23 -15.25 36.40
N GLU A 164 1.93 -14.37 37.13
CA GLU A 164 2.16 -14.56 38.57
C GLU A 164 0.85 -14.48 39.37
N GLY A 165 -0.07 -13.56 39.01
CA GLY A 165 -1.40 -13.49 39.59
C GLY A 165 -2.24 -14.76 39.36
N LYS A 166 -2.15 -15.35 38.15
CA LYS A 166 -2.83 -16.62 37.82
C LYS A 166 -2.22 -17.83 38.55
N LEU A 167 -0.91 -17.84 38.80
CA LEU A 167 -0.25 -18.88 39.60
C LEU A 167 -0.60 -18.79 41.08
N ALA A 168 -0.69 -17.57 41.63
CA ALA A 168 -1.13 -17.34 43.01
C ALA A 168 -2.59 -17.79 43.23
N ALA A 169 -3.50 -17.47 42.30
CA ALA A 169 -4.89 -17.92 42.38
C ALA A 169 -5.04 -19.45 42.32
N ARG A 170 -4.15 -20.14 41.59
CA ARG A 170 -4.14 -21.61 41.52
C ARG A 170 -3.62 -22.28 42.79
N ALA A 171 -2.79 -21.59 43.57
CA ALA A 171 -2.23 -22.12 44.83
C ALA A 171 -3.22 -22.08 46.00
N ASP A 172 -4.26 -21.23 45.95
CA ASP A 172 -5.32 -21.20 46.98
C ASP A 172 -6.41 -22.26 46.74
N ASP A 173 -6.69 -22.64 45.48
CA ASP A 173 -7.65 -23.70 45.15
C ASP A 173 -7.19 -25.11 45.58
N ASP A 174 -5.87 -25.36 45.60
CA ASP A 174 -5.31 -26.65 46.03
C ASP A 174 -5.31 -26.83 47.56
N LYS A 175 -5.54 -25.78 48.35
CA LYS A 175 -5.73 -25.89 49.82
C LYS A 175 -7.16 -26.20 50.24
N VAL A 176 -8.16 -25.97 49.39
CA VAL A 176 -9.58 -26.22 49.71
C VAL A 176 -10.03 -27.62 49.28
N LYS A 177 -9.36 -28.28 48.33
CA LYS A 177 -9.66 -29.68 47.91
C LYS A 177 -8.97 -30.77 48.75
N GLY A 178 -8.62 -30.46 50.00
CA GLY A 178 -7.97 -31.38 50.93
C GLY A 178 -8.90 -32.07 51.94
N SER A 179 -10.20 -31.81 51.89
CA SER A 179 -11.17 -32.50 52.75
C SER A 179 -12.54 -32.53 52.08
N GLU A 180 -13.18 -33.69 52.14
CA GLU A 180 -14.59 -33.97 51.75
C GLU A 180 -14.81 -34.54 50.34
N ASP A 181 -14.48 -35.84 50.25
CA ASP A 181 -15.41 -36.92 49.92
C ASP A 181 -15.88 -37.23 48.48
N PHE A 182 -15.68 -38.53 48.18
CA PHE A 182 -16.62 -39.48 47.60
C PHE A 182 -16.69 -39.70 46.07
N GLY A 183 -16.21 -40.90 45.68
CA GLY A 183 -17.02 -41.85 44.92
C GLY A 183 -16.79 -41.93 43.40
N TYR A 184 -15.78 -42.71 42.97
CA TYR A 184 -15.78 -43.31 41.63
C TYR A 184 -16.05 -44.80 41.75
N ALA A 185 -17.26 -45.21 41.36
CA ALA A 185 -17.58 -46.57 41.00
C ALA A 185 -17.21 -46.78 39.52
N CYS A 186 -16.31 -47.74 39.28
CA CYS A 186 -16.08 -48.36 37.98
C CYS A 186 -17.21 -49.36 37.69
N ASP A 187 -17.65 -49.43 36.43
CA ASP A 187 -18.13 -50.61 35.68
C ASP A 187 -19.00 -50.09 34.52
N GLY A 188 -18.97 -50.56 33.28
CA GLY A 188 -18.24 -51.64 32.64
C GLY A 188 -18.69 -51.65 31.16
N MET A 189 -17.74 -51.99 30.30
CA MET A 189 -17.86 -52.74 29.03
C MET A 189 -19.14 -52.68 28.16
N SER A 190 -18.87 -52.45 26.87
CA SER A 190 -19.36 -53.20 25.69
C SER A 190 -20.32 -52.48 24.74
N SER A 191 -19.81 -52.25 23.53
CA SER A 191 -20.53 -52.00 22.27
C SER A 191 -21.30 -53.26 21.80
N PRO A 192 -21.90 -53.28 20.58
CA PRO A 192 -22.86 -52.35 19.96
C PRO A 192 -24.10 -53.09 19.38
N GLY A 193 -25.15 -52.36 19.06
CA GLY A 193 -26.26 -52.82 18.19
C GLY A 193 -27.07 -51.59 17.80
N GLU A 194 -27.10 -51.22 16.51
CA GLU A 194 -28.25 -51.42 15.60
C GLU A 194 -29.56 -50.77 16.10
N VAL A 195 -30.41 -50.09 15.33
CA VAL A 195 -30.59 -49.70 13.93
C VAL A 195 -31.94 -48.94 13.97
N SER A 196 -32.19 -48.01 13.05
CA SER A 196 -33.54 -47.53 12.62
C SER A 196 -34.39 -46.76 13.65
N VAL A 197 -35.35 -45.90 13.32
CA VAL A 197 -35.93 -45.27 12.13
C VAL A 197 -36.94 -44.27 12.73
N GLY A 198 -37.25 -43.20 12.02
CA GLY A 198 -38.64 -42.71 12.04
C GLY A 198 -38.83 -41.26 12.42
N ASP A 199 -39.23 -40.53 11.39
CA ASP A 199 -39.87 -39.22 11.37
C ASP A 199 -40.85 -38.95 12.52
N ARG A 200 -40.81 -37.72 13.03
CA ARG A 200 -41.92 -36.77 12.87
C ARG A 200 -41.49 -35.33 13.11
#